data_AF-A0A2H5WWX2-F1
#
_entry.id   AF-A0A2H5WWX2-F1
#
_cell.length_a   1.000
_cell.length_b   1.000
_cell.length_c   1.000
_cell.angle_alpha   90.00
_cell.angle_beta   90.00
_cell.angle_gamma   90.00
#
_symmetry.space_group_name_H-M   'P 1'
#
loop_
_entity.id
_entity.type
_entity.pdbx_description
1 polymer ?
#
loop_
_entity_poly.entity_id
_entity_poly.type
_entity_poly.pdbx_seq_one_letter_code
_entity_poly.pdbx_strand_id
1 'polypeptide(L)'
;MVTETYDAEVAILGAGPGGYVAAIRAGQLAREHGGTVVCIEREFLGGTCLNWGCIPSKAMIAHAERYQQVLNAGEMGIQISGEVRYDFAQMQARKEKIVKTLRNGIATLFKKNGVQSVEGTGRLTDAHTIEVTKADGSKQIIRARHIILATGSRVMKLNIPGLEGENVWTSDDAVNAPFVPESMLILGAGAVGVEFAYVFNALGAQVTVVEMMPQILPTFDEEIAREAERALSRQGIQFMVNSTLKSAERTSDRWLCHVETPKGDQTIEVQLVMIAVGRKPNVEGIGLETVGIQMNKRWVAVDEYMRTNVPHIYAIGDLVGIAPLAHVASMQGIVAAENCFGAERRMDYRAVPNVVYTVPEVASVGLTEQQAREQGYEVRLGKFPPRILGRAMAAGVREGLVKVVADAHYGQILGVHICCEHASDLLQEAVLAIKLEATLDELVDTIHPHPTLVESLMEAFHDAAGHCIHKA
;
A
#
# COMPACT_ATOMS: atom_id res chain seq x y z
N MET A 1 -3.36 29.86 39.45
CA MET A 1 -3.45 29.14 38.17
C MET A 1 -3.38 27.66 38.52
N VAL A 2 -4.41 26.88 38.22
CA VAL A 2 -4.35 25.42 38.41
C VAL A 2 -3.37 24.91 37.36
N THR A 3 -2.20 24.45 37.77
CA THR A 3 -1.27 23.75 36.88
C THR A 3 -1.97 22.49 36.40
N GLU A 4 -2.36 22.47 35.14
CA GLU A 4 -2.89 21.27 34.50
C GLU A 4 -1.82 20.19 34.51
N THR A 5 -2.10 19.09 35.20
CA THR A 5 -1.26 17.89 35.21
C THR A 5 -1.67 16.97 34.07
N TYR A 6 -0.68 16.46 33.33
CA TYR A 6 -0.85 15.46 32.28
C TYR A 6 0.03 14.25 32.58
N ASP A 7 -0.47 13.05 32.30
CA ASP A 7 0.27 11.79 32.45
C ASP A 7 1.29 11.61 31.31
N ALA A 8 0.99 12.18 30.13
CA ALA A 8 1.82 12.13 28.94
C ALA A 8 1.88 13.49 28.23
N GLU A 9 3.03 13.79 27.63
CA GLU A 9 3.17 14.92 26.72
C GLU A 9 2.43 14.61 25.41
N VAL A 10 2.59 13.38 24.89
CA VAL A 10 1.89 12.91 23.70
C VAL A 10 1.32 11.51 23.94
N ALA A 11 0.03 11.32 23.67
CA ALA A 11 -0.59 10.00 23.56
C ALA A 11 -0.95 9.68 22.11
N ILE A 12 -0.61 8.47 21.66
CA ILE A 12 -0.90 7.98 20.32
C ILE A 12 -1.91 6.84 20.43
N LEU A 13 -3.03 6.92 19.69
CA LEU A 13 -4.05 5.89 19.64
C LEU A 13 -3.92 5.08 18.33
N GLY A 14 -3.35 3.88 18.43
CA GLY A 14 -3.03 2.97 17.34
C GLY A 14 -1.54 2.91 17.04
N ALA A 15 -1.00 1.70 16.84
CA ALA A 15 0.43 1.46 16.58
C ALA A 15 0.71 0.91 15.18
N GLY A 16 -0.09 1.31 14.17
CA GLY A 16 0.24 1.10 12.75
C GLY A 16 1.44 1.95 12.28
N PRO A 17 1.83 1.88 10.99
CA PRO A 17 2.97 2.62 10.45
C PRO A 17 2.99 4.12 10.75
N GLY A 18 1.83 4.77 10.77
CA GLY A 18 1.75 6.16 11.23
C GLY A 18 1.95 6.30 12.73
N GLY A 19 1.24 5.50 13.51
CA GLY A 19 1.23 5.60 14.97
C GLY A 19 2.56 5.25 15.63
N TYR A 20 3.17 4.10 15.30
CA TYR A 20 4.44 3.73 15.94
C TYR A 20 5.60 4.63 15.51
N VAL A 21 5.57 5.15 14.27
CA VAL A 21 6.58 6.14 13.81
C VAL A 21 6.38 7.48 14.51
N ALA A 22 5.13 7.94 14.64
CA ALA A 22 4.80 9.14 15.43
C ALA A 22 5.26 8.99 16.89
N ALA A 23 5.00 7.84 17.51
CA ALA A 23 5.42 7.57 18.88
C ALA A 23 6.94 7.58 19.04
N ILE A 24 7.68 6.97 18.11
CA ILE A 24 9.16 7.01 18.11
C ILE A 24 9.66 8.44 17.94
N ARG A 25 9.13 9.21 16.98
CA ARG A 25 9.54 10.60 16.75
C ARG A 25 9.23 11.48 17.96
N ALA A 26 8.03 11.35 18.53
CA ALA A 26 7.66 12.04 19.76
C ALA A 26 8.58 11.65 20.92
N GLY A 27 8.95 10.37 21.05
CA GLY A 27 9.89 9.91 22.09
C GLY A 27 11.29 10.48 21.94
N GLN A 28 11.75 10.71 20.71
CA GLN A 28 13.03 11.40 20.45
C GLN A 28 12.97 12.86 20.91
N LEU A 29 11.91 13.59 20.56
CA LEU A 29 11.71 14.99 20.92
C LEU A 29 11.47 15.16 22.43
N ALA A 30 10.67 14.27 23.03
CA ALA A 30 10.35 14.31 24.46
C ALA A 30 11.57 14.15 25.36
N ARG A 31 12.63 13.48 24.91
CA ARG A 31 13.89 13.36 25.66
C ARG A 31 14.62 14.68 25.83
N GLU A 32 14.48 15.59 24.87
CA GLU A 32 15.09 16.92 24.92
C GLU A 32 14.35 17.82 25.92
N HIS A 33 13.05 17.57 26.13
CA HIS A 33 12.17 18.44 26.93
C HIS A 33 11.66 17.82 28.25
N GLY A 34 11.97 16.55 28.54
CA GLY A 34 11.58 15.86 29.77
C GLY A 34 10.14 15.34 29.81
N GLY A 35 9.58 14.92 28.66
CA GLY A 35 8.19 14.45 28.54
C GLY A 35 8.00 12.93 28.45
N THR A 36 6.79 12.46 28.79
CA THR A 36 6.39 11.05 28.62
C THR A 36 5.59 10.87 27.32
N VAL A 37 5.86 9.80 26.58
CA VAL A 37 5.08 9.41 25.39
C VAL A 37 4.42 8.06 25.62
N VAL A 38 3.13 7.98 25.33
CA VAL A 38 2.34 6.75 25.46
C VAL A 38 1.76 6.36 24.11
N CYS A 39 1.92 5.10 23.71
CA CYS A 39 1.29 4.53 22.52
C CYS A 39 0.34 3.42 22.93
N ILE A 40 -0.92 3.51 22.50
CA ILE A 40 -2.01 2.60 22.86
C ILE A 40 -2.31 1.72 21.65
N GLU A 41 -2.26 0.41 21.81
CA GLU A 41 -2.55 -0.58 20.76
C GLU A 41 -3.37 -1.72 21.35
N ARG A 42 -4.43 -2.14 20.65
CA ARG A 42 -5.35 -3.17 21.16
C ARG A 42 -4.90 -4.59 20.84
N GLU A 43 -4.08 -4.77 19.81
CA GLU A 43 -3.68 -6.06 19.29
C GLU A 43 -2.15 -6.15 19.18
N PHE A 44 -1.58 -5.97 17.98
CA PHE A 44 -0.15 -6.11 17.74
C PHE A 44 0.45 -4.80 17.22
N LEU A 45 1.62 -4.45 17.75
CA LEU A 45 2.43 -3.36 17.21
C LEU A 45 2.69 -3.57 15.71
N GLY A 46 2.75 -2.47 14.96
CA GLY A 46 2.90 -2.46 13.51
C GLY A 46 1.57 -2.41 12.74
N GLY A 47 0.43 -2.60 13.43
CA GLY A 47 -0.92 -2.48 12.87
C GLY A 47 -1.15 -3.34 11.64
N THR A 48 -2.06 -2.91 10.74
CA THR A 48 -2.41 -3.68 9.54
C THR A 48 -1.19 -3.98 8.66
N CYS A 49 -0.35 -2.99 8.35
CA CYS A 49 0.72 -3.19 7.37
C CYS A 49 1.72 -4.28 7.79
N LEU A 50 2.05 -4.37 9.08
CA LEU A 50 2.95 -5.40 9.59
C LEU A 50 2.27 -6.77 9.72
N ASN A 51 1.06 -6.80 10.28
CA ASN A 51 0.46 -8.05 10.76
C ASN A 51 -0.49 -8.69 9.71
N TRP A 52 -1.17 -7.85 8.92
CA TRP A 52 -2.30 -8.27 8.07
C TRP A 52 -2.20 -7.79 6.61
N GLY A 53 -1.14 -7.05 6.25
CA GLY A 53 -1.06 -6.32 4.98
C GLY A 53 0.30 -6.43 4.29
N CYS A 54 1.04 -5.34 4.26
CA CYS A 54 2.27 -5.19 3.46
C CYS A 54 3.28 -6.31 3.67
N ILE A 55 3.71 -6.53 4.91
CA ILE A 55 4.78 -7.50 5.22
C ILE A 55 4.37 -8.94 4.86
N PRO A 56 3.21 -9.45 5.31
CA PRO A 56 2.84 -10.82 4.97
C PRO A 56 2.60 -11.02 3.47
N SER A 57 1.93 -10.07 2.79
CA SER A 57 1.74 -10.15 1.33
C SER A 57 3.08 -10.16 0.58
N LYS A 58 4.02 -9.29 0.94
CA LYS A 58 5.35 -9.23 0.30
C LYS A 58 6.18 -10.48 0.57
N ALA A 59 6.02 -11.11 1.74
CA ALA A 59 6.64 -12.40 2.00
C ALA A 59 6.07 -13.51 1.10
N MET A 60 4.75 -13.54 0.87
CA MET A 60 4.09 -14.49 -0.03
C MET A 60 4.46 -14.26 -1.50
N ILE A 61 4.53 -13.00 -1.94
CA ILE A 61 5.00 -12.61 -3.27
C ILE A 61 6.42 -13.12 -3.50
N ALA A 62 7.35 -12.86 -2.57
CA ALA A 62 8.73 -13.34 -2.70
C ALA A 62 8.83 -14.88 -2.74
N HIS A 63 7.91 -15.58 -2.08
CA HIS A 63 7.81 -17.04 -2.17
C HIS A 63 7.34 -17.50 -3.55
N ALA A 64 6.26 -16.91 -4.06
CA ALA A 64 5.70 -17.20 -5.36
C ALA A 64 6.69 -16.89 -6.48
N GLU A 65 7.34 -15.73 -6.44
CA GLU A 65 8.36 -15.32 -7.39
C GLU A 65 9.54 -16.30 -7.40
N ARG A 66 10.07 -16.67 -6.23
CA ARG A 66 11.19 -17.62 -6.16
C ARG A 66 10.80 -18.98 -6.72
N TYR A 67 9.57 -19.44 -6.46
CA TYR A 67 9.07 -20.69 -7.02
C TYR A 67 8.99 -20.62 -8.55
N GLN A 68 8.45 -19.53 -9.11
CA GLN A 68 8.41 -19.30 -10.55
C GLN A 68 9.81 -19.21 -11.18
N GLN A 69 10.78 -18.57 -10.52
CA GLN A 69 12.17 -18.55 -11.00
C GLN A 69 12.78 -19.95 -11.08
N VAL A 70 12.49 -20.83 -10.10
CA VAL A 70 12.98 -22.21 -10.12
C VAL A 70 12.31 -23.01 -11.24
N LEU A 71 10.99 -22.85 -11.44
CA LEU A 71 10.28 -23.53 -12.54
C LEU A 71 10.79 -23.11 -13.92
N ASN A 72 11.13 -21.84 -14.11
CA ASN A 72 11.59 -21.29 -15.37
C ASN A 72 13.12 -21.30 -15.53
N ALA A 73 13.86 -21.85 -14.57
CA ALA A 73 15.33 -21.84 -14.56
C ALA A 73 15.96 -22.52 -15.78
N GLY A 74 15.23 -23.42 -16.45
CA GLY A 74 15.63 -24.06 -17.70
C GLY A 74 15.90 -23.07 -18.84
N GLU A 75 15.23 -21.92 -18.87
CA GLU A 75 15.50 -20.84 -19.85
C GLU A 75 16.92 -20.28 -19.69
N MET A 76 17.50 -20.36 -18.49
CA MET A 76 18.87 -19.96 -18.17
C MET A 76 19.86 -21.14 -18.24
N GLY A 77 19.45 -22.28 -18.80
CA GLY A 77 20.28 -23.48 -18.91
C GLY A 77 20.44 -24.26 -17.60
N ILE A 78 19.70 -23.91 -16.54
CA ILE A 78 19.74 -24.62 -15.25
C ILE A 78 18.76 -25.80 -15.34
N GLN A 79 19.31 -27.01 -15.38
CA GLN A 79 18.53 -28.25 -15.46
C GLN A 79 18.28 -28.80 -14.04
N ILE A 80 17.02 -29.06 -13.71
CA ILE A 80 16.61 -29.64 -12.42
C ILE A 80 16.16 -31.07 -12.64
N SER A 81 16.84 -32.03 -11.99
CA SER A 81 16.45 -33.44 -12.03
C SER A 81 15.35 -33.71 -11.00
N GLY A 82 14.08 -33.73 -11.43
CA GLY A 82 12.93 -34.08 -10.59
C GLY A 82 11.80 -33.07 -10.65
N GLU A 83 10.70 -33.36 -9.94
CA GLU A 83 9.55 -32.47 -9.84
C GLU A 83 9.81 -31.36 -8.80
N VAL A 84 9.61 -30.11 -9.18
CA VAL A 84 9.73 -28.95 -8.29
C VAL A 84 8.42 -28.75 -7.54
N ARG A 85 8.44 -28.99 -6.23
CA ARG A 85 7.28 -28.82 -5.34
C ARG A 85 7.56 -27.73 -4.30
N TYR A 86 6.49 -27.13 -3.78
CA TYR A 86 6.55 -26.23 -2.62
C TYR A 86 5.80 -26.83 -1.42
N ASP A 87 6.18 -26.40 -0.22
CA ASP A 87 5.46 -26.66 1.02
C ASP A 87 4.80 -25.35 1.48
N PHE A 88 3.49 -25.25 1.29
CA PHE A 88 2.74 -24.03 1.61
C PHE A 88 2.73 -23.74 3.12
N ALA A 89 2.68 -24.77 3.96
CA ALA A 89 2.73 -24.60 5.41
C ALA A 89 4.08 -24.03 5.85
N GLN A 90 5.18 -24.48 5.23
CA GLN A 90 6.51 -23.92 5.48
C GLN A 90 6.64 -22.47 4.99
N MET A 91 6.06 -22.12 3.84
CA MET A 91 6.00 -20.73 3.36
C MET A 91 5.25 -19.83 4.36
N GLN A 92 4.08 -20.27 4.82
CA GLN A 92 3.28 -19.55 5.82
C GLN A 92 4.01 -19.42 7.16
N ALA A 93 4.73 -20.45 7.61
CA ALA A 93 5.55 -20.41 8.82
C ALA A 93 6.72 -19.40 8.70
N ARG A 94 7.36 -19.30 7.53
CA ARG A 94 8.41 -18.29 7.29
C ARG A 94 7.83 -16.88 7.31
N LYS A 95 6.69 -16.64 6.66
CA LYS A 95 5.95 -15.36 6.72
C LYS A 95 5.71 -14.95 8.17
N GLU A 96 5.16 -15.86 8.99
CA GLU A 96 4.88 -15.58 10.40
C GLU A 96 6.15 -15.25 11.21
N LYS A 97 7.26 -15.95 10.94
CA LYS A 97 8.55 -15.65 11.55
C LYS A 97 9.03 -14.23 11.22
N ILE A 98 8.83 -13.76 9.99
CA ILE A 98 9.17 -12.40 9.57
C ILE A 98 8.31 -11.38 10.34
N VAL A 99 6.99 -11.57 10.36
CA VAL A 99 6.04 -10.69 11.09
C VAL A 99 6.42 -10.59 12.57
N LYS A 100 6.63 -11.73 13.24
CA LYS A 100 7.02 -11.79 14.66
C LYS A 100 8.34 -11.06 14.93
N THR A 101 9.32 -11.23 14.04
CA THR A 101 10.64 -10.59 14.17
C THR A 101 10.51 -9.08 14.10
N LEU A 102 9.78 -8.56 13.12
CA LEU A 102 9.58 -7.12 12.94
C LEU A 102 8.73 -6.52 14.07
N ARG A 103 7.71 -7.23 14.56
CA ARG A 103 6.92 -6.81 15.73
C ARG A 103 7.80 -6.61 16.96
N ASN A 104 8.69 -7.57 17.23
CA ASN A 104 9.66 -7.47 18.32
C ASN A 104 10.68 -6.34 18.11
N GLY A 105 11.02 -6.04 16.85
CA GLY A 105 11.81 -4.89 16.46
C GLY A 105 11.16 -3.57 16.89
N ILE A 106 9.85 -3.39 16.64
CA ILE A 106 9.11 -2.19 17.07
C ILE A 106 9.12 -2.06 18.60
N ALA A 107 8.88 -3.15 19.33
CA ALA A 107 8.94 -3.12 20.80
C ALA A 107 10.34 -2.70 21.32
N THR A 108 11.40 -3.15 20.65
CA THR A 108 12.78 -2.71 20.94
C THR A 108 12.98 -1.22 20.66
N LEU A 109 12.43 -0.72 19.56
CA LEU A 109 12.47 0.70 19.21
C LEU A 109 11.71 1.58 20.21
N PHE A 110 10.56 1.12 20.72
CA PHE A 110 9.82 1.83 21.77
C PHE A 110 10.65 1.97 23.04
N LYS A 111 11.26 0.87 23.53
CA LYS A 111 12.19 0.91 24.67
C LYS A 111 13.36 1.86 24.41
N LYS A 112 13.99 1.76 23.23
CA LYS A 112 15.12 2.63 22.84
C LYS A 112 14.75 4.11 22.85
N ASN A 113 13.49 4.46 22.58
CA ASN A 113 13.01 5.85 22.51
C ASN A 113 12.17 6.29 23.72
N GLY A 114 12.02 5.46 24.77
CA GLY A 114 11.29 5.82 25.98
C GLY A 114 9.77 5.88 25.79
N VAL A 115 9.24 5.22 24.77
CA VAL A 115 7.79 5.14 24.51
C VAL A 115 7.18 4.07 25.41
N GLN A 116 6.18 4.45 26.20
CA GLN A 116 5.38 3.51 26.98
C GLN A 116 4.32 2.87 26.08
N SER A 117 4.33 1.55 25.96
CA SER A 117 3.30 0.80 25.25
C SER A 117 2.19 0.41 26.22
N VAL A 118 0.94 0.71 25.88
CA VAL A 118 -0.24 0.29 26.65
C VAL A 118 -1.10 -0.59 25.77
N GLU A 119 -1.31 -1.83 26.18
CA GLU A 119 -2.17 -2.77 25.47
C GLU A 119 -3.63 -2.57 25.89
N GLY A 120 -4.51 -2.31 24.93
CA GLY A 120 -5.95 -2.17 25.14
C GLY A 120 -6.64 -1.30 24.10
N THR A 121 -7.97 -1.26 24.18
CA THR A 121 -8.80 -0.44 23.30
C THR A 121 -8.97 0.96 23.89
N GLY A 122 -8.42 1.96 23.22
CA GLY A 122 -8.53 3.37 23.63
C GLY A 122 -9.77 4.06 23.07
N ARG A 123 -10.39 4.93 23.88
CA ARG A 123 -11.50 5.82 23.51
C ARG A 123 -11.32 7.19 24.14
N LEU A 124 -11.52 8.25 23.36
CA LEU A 124 -11.57 9.61 23.87
C LEU A 124 -12.80 9.81 24.76
N THR A 125 -12.58 10.24 26.00
CA THR A 125 -13.65 10.62 26.94
C THR A 125 -13.81 12.13 27.04
N ASP A 126 -12.76 12.88 26.74
CA ASP A 126 -12.75 14.33 26.55
C ASP A 126 -11.55 14.71 25.64
N ALA A 127 -11.32 16.01 25.44
CA ALA A 127 -10.28 16.49 24.52
C ALA A 127 -8.83 16.15 24.95
N HIS A 128 -8.59 15.77 26.20
CA HIS A 128 -7.26 15.44 26.72
C HIS A 128 -7.16 14.02 27.27
N THR A 129 -8.26 13.27 27.35
CA THR A 129 -8.30 12.00 28.08
C THR A 129 -8.66 10.83 27.18
N ILE A 130 -7.82 9.79 27.23
CA ILE A 130 -8.09 8.48 26.61
C ILE A 130 -8.33 7.46 27.73
N GLU A 131 -9.51 6.84 27.72
CA GLU A 131 -9.79 5.63 28.51
C GLU A 131 -9.34 4.40 27.71
N VAL A 132 -8.49 3.58 28.31
CA VAL A 132 -7.99 2.32 27.74
C VAL A 132 -8.64 1.16 28.47
N THR A 133 -9.46 0.39 27.75
CA THR A 133 -10.04 -0.86 28.24
C THR A 133 -9.10 -2.02 27.90
N LYS A 134 -8.59 -2.71 28.92
CA LYS A 134 -7.71 -3.88 28.78
C LYS A 134 -8.49 -5.16 28.50
N ALA A 135 -7.79 -6.22 28.12
CA ALA A 135 -8.40 -7.52 27.82
C ALA A 135 -9.18 -8.14 29.01
N ASP A 136 -8.80 -7.83 30.25
CA ASP A 136 -9.48 -8.25 31.47
C ASP A 136 -10.69 -7.36 31.85
N GLY A 137 -11.01 -6.35 31.02
CA GLY A 137 -12.07 -5.37 31.26
C GLY A 137 -11.67 -4.24 32.21
N SER A 138 -10.46 -4.26 32.79
CA SER A 138 -9.97 -3.15 33.60
C SER A 138 -9.74 -1.90 32.74
N LYS A 139 -9.93 -0.74 33.38
CA LYS A 139 -9.82 0.57 32.72
C LYS A 139 -8.61 1.33 33.23
N GLN A 140 -7.85 1.90 32.31
CA GLN A 140 -6.75 2.82 32.60
C GLN A 140 -7.05 4.16 31.95
N ILE A 141 -6.88 5.26 32.68
CA ILE A 141 -7.07 6.62 32.18
C ILE A 141 -5.70 7.20 31.87
N ILE A 142 -5.56 7.82 30.69
CA ILE A 142 -4.35 8.52 30.26
C ILE A 142 -4.77 9.93 29.84
N ARG A 143 -4.33 10.94 30.60
CA ARG A 143 -4.50 12.35 30.24
C ARG A 143 -3.24 12.86 29.54
N ALA A 144 -3.38 13.40 28.34
CA ALA A 144 -2.26 13.85 27.53
C ALA A 144 -2.40 15.31 27.08
N ARG A 145 -1.27 16.03 26.98
CA ARG A 145 -1.26 17.39 26.43
C ARG A 145 -1.64 17.37 24.95
N HIS A 146 -1.04 16.47 24.18
CA HIS A 146 -1.35 16.25 22.77
C HIS A 146 -1.80 14.81 22.50
N ILE A 147 -2.68 14.64 21.51
CA ILE A 147 -3.18 13.33 21.08
C ILE A 147 -2.99 13.16 19.58
N ILE A 148 -2.46 12.01 19.15
CA ILE A 148 -2.37 11.62 17.74
C ILE A 148 -3.26 10.39 17.51
N LEU A 149 -4.30 10.56 16.69
CA LEU A 149 -5.23 9.50 16.30
C LEU A 149 -4.69 8.76 15.07
N ALA A 150 -4.41 7.46 15.24
CA ALA A 150 -3.76 6.61 14.24
C ALA A 150 -4.40 5.20 14.17
N THR A 151 -5.73 5.14 14.32
CA THR A 151 -6.50 3.88 14.40
C THR A 151 -6.62 3.14 13.05
N GLY A 152 -6.14 3.74 11.97
CA GLY A 152 -6.01 3.12 10.66
C GLY A 152 -7.34 2.77 10.00
N SER A 153 -7.34 1.67 9.25
CA SER A 153 -8.50 1.19 8.49
C SER A 153 -8.69 -0.31 8.59
N ARG A 154 -9.84 -0.81 8.12
CA ARG A 154 -10.17 -2.23 8.01
C ARG A 154 -10.76 -2.55 6.64
N VAL A 155 -10.73 -3.83 6.26
CA VAL A 155 -11.30 -4.31 5.00
C VAL A 155 -12.78 -3.91 4.86
N MET A 156 -13.17 -3.46 3.67
CA MET A 156 -14.58 -3.28 3.34
C MET A 156 -15.19 -4.63 2.95
N LYS A 157 -16.32 -4.97 3.57
CA LYS A 157 -17.14 -6.11 3.15
C LYS A 157 -18.31 -5.58 2.33
N LEU A 158 -18.59 -6.24 1.20
CA LEU A 158 -19.80 -6.00 0.42
C LEU A 158 -20.85 -7.03 0.83
N ASN A 159 -22.09 -6.59 0.97
CA ASN A 159 -23.21 -7.50 1.10
C ASN A 159 -23.63 -7.95 -0.30
N ILE A 160 -23.15 -9.12 -0.72
CA ILE A 160 -23.45 -9.70 -2.03
C ILE A 160 -24.46 -10.82 -1.82
N PRO A 161 -25.65 -10.76 -2.45
CA PRO A 161 -26.68 -11.78 -2.28
C PRO A 161 -26.14 -13.21 -2.43
N GLY A 162 -26.34 -14.02 -1.39
CA GLY A 162 -25.95 -15.44 -1.34
C GLY A 162 -24.48 -15.72 -1.05
N LEU A 163 -23.60 -14.70 -1.03
CA LEU A 163 -22.17 -14.87 -0.77
C LEU A 163 -21.86 -14.73 0.74
N GLU A 164 -22.17 -15.77 1.52
CA GLU A 164 -21.89 -15.82 2.96
C GLU A 164 -21.35 -17.19 3.41
N GLY A 165 -20.43 -17.18 4.38
CA GLY A 165 -19.92 -18.41 5.01
C GLY A 165 -18.46 -18.71 4.65
N GLU A 166 -18.11 -20.01 4.69
CA GLU A 166 -16.74 -20.48 4.43
C GLU A 166 -16.27 -20.19 2.99
N ASN A 167 -14.95 -20.12 2.79
CA ASN A 167 -14.31 -19.83 1.50
C ASN A 167 -14.73 -18.48 0.87
N VAL A 168 -15.20 -17.55 1.70
CA VAL A 168 -15.29 -16.12 1.36
C VAL A 168 -14.21 -15.39 2.14
N TRP A 169 -13.15 -14.97 1.45
CA TRP A 169 -11.97 -14.37 2.06
C TRP A 169 -11.94 -12.86 1.85
N THR A 170 -11.22 -12.19 2.74
CA THR A 170 -10.70 -10.84 2.56
C THR A 170 -9.17 -10.90 2.48
N SER A 171 -8.50 -9.75 2.37
CA SER A 171 -7.02 -9.73 2.44
C SER A 171 -6.49 -10.28 3.76
N ASP A 172 -7.21 -10.08 4.86
CA ASP A 172 -6.79 -10.51 6.20
C ASP A 172 -6.86 -12.05 6.32
N ASP A 173 -7.80 -12.67 5.61
CA ASP A 173 -7.91 -14.13 5.49
C ASP A 173 -6.83 -14.68 4.54
N ALA A 174 -6.60 -14.02 3.40
CA ALA A 174 -5.65 -14.45 2.37
C ALA A 174 -4.20 -14.51 2.89
N VAL A 175 -3.76 -13.55 3.71
CA VAL A 175 -2.43 -13.59 4.34
C VAL A 175 -2.26 -14.74 5.35
N ASN A 176 -3.36 -15.36 5.78
CA ASN A 176 -3.39 -16.52 6.67
C ASN A 176 -4.02 -17.73 6.00
N ALA A 177 -4.03 -17.75 4.66
CA ALA A 177 -4.59 -18.84 3.88
C ALA A 177 -4.04 -20.18 4.39
N PRO A 178 -4.91 -21.17 4.68
CA PRO A 178 -4.50 -22.50 5.10
C PRO A 178 -4.08 -23.39 3.92
N PHE A 179 -4.49 -23.04 2.70
CA PHE A 179 -4.17 -23.75 1.46
C PHE A 179 -4.19 -22.80 0.26
N VAL A 180 -3.67 -23.26 -0.87
CA VAL A 180 -3.84 -22.61 -2.19
C VAL A 180 -5.09 -23.20 -2.83
N PRO A 181 -6.14 -22.42 -3.14
CA PRO A 181 -7.35 -22.96 -3.74
C PRO A 181 -7.10 -23.43 -5.18
N GLU A 182 -7.89 -24.37 -5.67
CA GLU A 182 -7.83 -24.80 -7.08
C GLU A 182 -8.27 -23.69 -8.03
N SER A 183 -9.24 -22.88 -7.60
CA SER A 183 -9.80 -21.77 -8.36
C SER A 183 -10.32 -20.67 -7.44
N MET A 184 -10.09 -19.41 -7.82
CA MET A 184 -10.43 -18.24 -7.03
C MET A 184 -11.02 -17.13 -7.90
N LEU A 185 -12.10 -16.52 -7.45
CA LEU A 185 -12.62 -15.26 -7.98
C LEU A 185 -12.26 -14.12 -7.02
N ILE A 186 -11.61 -13.07 -7.51
CA ILE A 186 -11.23 -11.89 -6.72
C ILE A 186 -12.08 -10.70 -7.16
N LEU A 187 -12.76 -10.06 -6.21
CA LEU A 187 -13.53 -8.84 -6.43
C LEU A 187 -12.68 -7.60 -6.15
N GLY A 188 -12.43 -6.82 -7.19
CA GLY A 188 -11.60 -5.62 -7.16
C GLY A 188 -10.20 -5.88 -7.70
N ALA A 189 -9.83 -5.15 -8.75
CA ALA A 189 -8.50 -5.14 -9.37
C ALA A 189 -7.66 -3.92 -8.93
N GLY A 190 -7.85 -3.47 -7.68
CA GLY A 190 -6.89 -2.58 -7.02
C GLY A 190 -5.61 -3.33 -6.63
N ALA A 191 -4.62 -2.60 -6.08
CA ALA A 191 -3.31 -3.14 -5.69
C ALA A 191 -3.39 -4.47 -4.92
N VAL A 192 -4.25 -4.54 -3.90
CA VAL A 192 -4.43 -5.75 -3.08
C VAL A 192 -4.95 -6.93 -3.90
N GLY A 193 -6.00 -6.73 -4.69
CA GLY A 193 -6.58 -7.80 -5.49
C GLY A 193 -5.61 -8.32 -6.55
N VAL A 194 -4.86 -7.42 -7.18
CA VAL A 194 -3.84 -7.75 -8.20
C VAL A 194 -2.64 -8.48 -7.58
N GLU A 195 -2.15 -8.06 -6.40
CA GLU A 195 -1.07 -8.78 -5.69
C GLU A 195 -1.48 -10.20 -5.31
N PHE A 196 -2.69 -10.41 -4.76
CA PHE A 196 -3.15 -11.75 -4.42
C PHE A 196 -3.50 -12.58 -5.64
N ALA A 197 -3.97 -11.97 -6.73
CA ALA A 197 -4.14 -12.65 -8.00
C ALA A 197 -2.81 -13.25 -8.47
N TYR A 198 -1.74 -12.45 -8.43
CA TYR A 198 -0.40 -12.92 -8.74
C TYR A 198 0.06 -14.07 -7.82
N VAL A 199 -0.03 -13.88 -6.50
CA VAL A 199 0.44 -14.88 -5.52
C VAL A 199 -0.23 -16.23 -5.73
N PHE A 200 -1.57 -16.27 -5.77
CA PHE A 200 -2.29 -17.54 -5.87
C PHE A 200 -2.17 -18.17 -7.26
N ASN A 201 -2.15 -17.37 -8.33
CA ASN A 201 -1.90 -17.88 -9.69
C ASN A 201 -0.50 -18.49 -9.82
N ALA A 202 0.53 -17.81 -9.31
CA ALA A 202 1.90 -18.30 -9.32
C ALA A 202 2.11 -19.54 -8.44
N LEU A 203 1.18 -19.84 -7.52
CA LEU A 203 1.17 -21.08 -6.74
C LEU A 203 0.24 -22.16 -7.32
N GLY A 204 -0.40 -21.90 -8.47
CA GLY A 204 -1.16 -22.89 -9.24
C GLY A 204 -2.68 -22.74 -9.21
N ALA A 205 -3.24 -21.73 -8.54
CA ALA A 205 -4.68 -21.47 -8.56
C ALA A 205 -5.12 -20.90 -9.91
N GLN A 206 -6.30 -21.29 -10.40
CA GLN A 206 -6.95 -20.59 -11.52
C GLN A 206 -7.61 -19.31 -11.00
N VAL A 207 -7.12 -18.15 -11.42
CA VAL A 207 -7.59 -16.86 -10.88
C VAL A 207 -8.37 -16.07 -11.92
N THR A 208 -9.57 -15.64 -11.53
CA THR A 208 -10.36 -14.61 -12.25
C THR A 208 -10.55 -13.40 -11.36
N VAL A 209 -10.27 -12.21 -11.88
CA VAL A 209 -10.45 -10.93 -11.19
C VAL A 209 -11.58 -10.15 -11.85
N VAL A 210 -12.58 -9.76 -11.07
CA VAL A 210 -13.72 -8.97 -11.52
C VAL A 210 -13.56 -7.53 -11.02
N GLU A 211 -13.58 -6.58 -11.94
CA GLU A 211 -13.44 -5.15 -11.66
C GLU A 211 -14.56 -4.36 -12.34
N MET A 212 -15.18 -3.47 -11.57
CA MET A 212 -16.26 -2.62 -12.04
C MET A 212 -15.73 -1.48 -12.92
N MET A 213 -14.52 -1.00 -12.65
CA MET A 213 -13.85 0.04 -13.41
C MET A 213 -13.37 -0.45 -14.79
N PRO A 214 -13.08 0.46 -15.73
CA PRO A 214 -12.70 0.08 -17.10
C PRO A 214 -11.32 -0.58 -17.26
N GLN A 215 -10.48 -0.54 -16.22
CA GLN A 215 -9.12 -1.06 -16.22
C GLN A 215 -8.76 -1.63 -14.84
N ILE A 216 -7.75 -2.49 -14.79
CA ILE A 216 -7.07 -2.83 -13.53
C ILE A 216 -6.29 -1.62 -13.01
N LEU A 217 -5.94 -1.64 -11.73
CA LEU A 217 -5.17 -0.58 -11.08
C LEU A 217 -5.75 0.82 -11.43
N PRO A 218 -7.04 1.09 -11.13
CA PRO A 218 -7.78 2.21 -11.72
C PRO A 218 -7.25 3.62 -11.37
N THR A 219 -6.28 3.71 -10.46
CA THR A 219 -5.61 4.97 -10.10
C THR A 219 -4.28 5.19 -10.83
N PHE A 220 -3.81 4.21 -11.60
CA PHE A 220 -2.55 4.27 -12.34
C PHE A 220 -2.77 4.81 -13.76
N ASP A 221 -1.68 5.27 -14.38
CA ASP A 221 -1.70 5.67 -15.79
C ASP A 221 -2.18 4.52 -16.69
N GLU A 222 -3.03 4.84 -17.66
CA GLU A 222 -3.75 3.86 -18.50
C GLU A 222 -2.79 2.92 -19.24
N GLU A 223 -1.68 3.42 -19.78
CA GLU A 223 -0.74 2.59 -20.54
C GLU A 223 0.05 1.63 -19.65
N ILE A 224 0.34 2.07 -18.42
CA ILE A 224 1.02 1.24 -17.42
C ILE A 224 0.09 0.17 -16.88
N ALA A 225 -1.16 0.52 -16.58
CA ALA A 225 -2.17 -0.46 -16.18
C ALA A 225 -2.40 -1.52 -17.27
N ARG A 226 -2.44 -1.10 -18.54
CA ARG A 226 -2.59 -2.00 -19.69
C ARG A 226 -1.39 -2.92 -19.89
N GLU A 227 -0.18 -2.42 -19.68
CA GLU A 227 1.03 -3.26 -19.75
C GLU A 227 1.05 -4.29 -18.61
N ALA A 228 0.67 -3.88 -17.39
CA ALA A 228 0.53 -4.79 -16.26
C ALA A 228 -0.54 -5.86 -16.50
N GLU A 229 -1.72 -5.49 -17.03
CA GLU A 229 -2.79 -6.42 -17.37
C GLU A 229 -2.32 -7.46 -18.39
N ARG A 230 -1.65 -7.00 -19.45
CA ARG A 230 -1.08 -7.88 -20.48
C ARG A 230 -0.08 -8.87 -19.89
N ALA A 231 0.85 -8.38 -19.06
CA ALA A 231 1.88 -9.19 -18.43
C ALA A 231 1.28 -10.27 -17.51
N LEU A 232 0.34 -9.88 -16.66
CA LEU A 232 -0.33 -10.77 -15.71
C LEU A 232 -1.27 -11.77 -16.41
N SER A 233 -1.95 -11.37 -17.48
CA SER A 233 -2.79 -12.29 -18.26
C SER A 233 -1.98 -13.35 -19.00
N ARG A 234 -0.75 -13.04 -19.45
CA ARG A 234 0.15 -14.05 -20.03
C ARG A 234 0.60 -15.09 -19.01
N GLN A 235 0.55 -14.76 -17.72
CA GLN A 235 0.82 -15.69 -16.63
C GLN A 235 -0.41 -16.55 -16.27
N GLY A 236 -1.56 -16.33 -16.91
CA GLY A 236 -2.78 -17.13 -16.71
C GLY A 236 -3.90 -16.44 -15.93
N ILE A 237 -3.70 -15.19 -15.47
CA ILE A 237 -4.72 -14.46 -14.72
C ILE A 237 -5.78 -13.89 -15.67
N GLN A 238 -7.04 -14.18 -15.40
CA GLN A 238 -8.15 -13.63 -16.18
C GLN A 238 -8.67 -12.34 -15.54
N PHE A 239 -8.78 -11.27 -16.32
CA PHE A 239 -9.38 -10.01 -15.88
C PHE A 239 -10.72 -9.77 -16.58
N MET A 240 -11.73 -9.41 -15.79
CA MET A 240 -13.06 -9.03 -16.23
C MET A 240 -13.35 -7.60 -15.76
N VAL A 241 -12.87 -6.62 -16.53
CA VAL A 241 -13.14 -5.20 -16.31
C VAL A 241 -14.55 -4.81 -16.75
N ASN A 242 -15.05 -3.66 -16.31
CA ASN A 242 -16.44 -3.24 -16.52
C ASN A 242 -17.48 -4.32 -16.12
N SER A 243 -17.17 -5.13 -15.10
CA SER A 243 -17.97 -6.29 -14.71
C SER A 243 -18.31 -6.26 -13.22
N THR A 244 -19.46 -6.80 -12.84
CA THR A 244 -19.97 -6.75 -11.45
C THR A 244 -20.50 -8.11 -11.02
N LEU A 245 -20.07 -8.62 -9.86
CA LEU A 245 -20.69 -9.78 -9.23
C LEU A 245 -22.05 -9.39 -8.64
N LYS A 246 -23.14 -9.96 -9.17
CA LYS A 246 -24.52 -9.66 -8.75
C LYS A 246 -24.97 -10.51 -7.59
N SER A 247 -24.63 -11.80 -7.63
CA SER A 247 -24.98 -12.80 -6.63
C SER A 247 -24.03 -13.98 -6.72
N ALA A 248 -24.01 -14.79 -5.67
CA ALA A 248 -23.36 -16.10 -5.71
C ALA A 248 -24.24 -17.14 -5.02
N GLU A 249 -24.13 -18.38 -5.47
CA GLU A 249 -24.82 -19.52 -4.87
C GLU A 249 -23.79 -20.57 -4.45
N ARG A 250 -24.00 -21.22 -3.30
CA ARG A 250 -23.10 -22.29 -2.87
C ARG A 250 -23.57 -23.62 -3.46
N THR A 251 -22.68 -24.27 -4.20
CA THR A 251 -22.89 -25.61 -4.78
C THR A 251 -21.84 -26.54 -4.17
N SER A 252 -22.27 -27.41 -3.25
CA SER A 252 -21.38 -28.26 -2.43
C SER A 252 -20.24 -27.47 -1.75
N ASP A 253 -19.04 -27.57 -2.29
CA ASP A 253 -17.75 -27.05 -1.85
C ASP A 253 -17.25 -25.87 -2.71
N ARG A 254 -18.06 -25.41 -3.67
CA ARG A 254 -17.74 -24.35 -4.63
C ARG A 254 -18.82 -23.26 -4.65
N TRP A 255 -18.47 -22.14 -5.26
CA TRP A 255 -19.29 -20.95 -5.45
C TRP A 255 -19.62 -20.78 -6.92
N LEU A 256 -20.90 -20.72 -7.23
CA LEU A 256 -21.43 -20.35 -8.53
C LEU A 256 -21.66 -18.83 -8.54
N CYS A 257 -20.75 -18.08 -9.15
CA CYS A 257 -20.72 -16.63 -9.15
C CYS A 257 -21.38 -16.05 -10.40
N HIS A 258 -22.43 -15.24 -10.24
CA HIS A 258 -23.16 -14.61 -11.35
C HIS A 258 -22.63 -13.20 -11.62
N VAL A 259 -21.85 -13.06 -12.68
CA VAL A 259 -21.15 -11.84 -13.04
C VAL A 259 -21.82 -11.18 -14.25
N GLU A 260 -22.30 -9.96 -14.08
CA GLU A 260 -22.72 -9.10 -15.19
C GLU A 260 -21.48 -8.58 -15.90
N THR A 261 -21.42 -8.73 -17.23
CA THR A 261 -20.31 -8.26 -18.06
C THR A 261 -20.84 -7.44 -19.24
N PRO A 262 -19.99 -6.65 -19.93
CA PRO A 262 -20.40 -5.94 -21.14
C PRO A 262 -20.88 -6.86 -22.28
N LYS A 263 -20.53 -8.16 -22.22
CA LYS A 263 -20.93 -9.18 -23.20
C LYS A 263 -22.18 -9.97 -22.78
N GLY A 264 -22.80 -9.61 -21.66
CA GLY A 264 -23.92 -10.34 -21.04
C GLY A 264 -23.52 -11.05 -19.74
N ASP A 265 -24.50 -11.62 -19.07
CA ASP A 265 -24.30 -12.32 -17.80
C ASP A 265 -23.52 -13.62 -18.01
N GLN A 266 -22.56 -13.86 -17.11
CA GLN A 266 -21.74 -15.06 -17.07
C GLN A 266 -21.82 -15.71 -15.69
N THR A 267 -21.69 -17.02 -15.67
CA THR A 267 -21.63 -17.79 -14.44
C THR A 267 -20.24 -18.42 -14.32
N ILE A 268 -19.56 -18.17 -13.21
CA ILE A 268 -18.18 -18.60 -12.97
C ILE A 268 -18.18 -19.47 -11.72
N GLU A 269 -17.72 -20.71 -11.85
CA GLU A 269 -17.63 -21.65 -10.75
C GLU A 269 -16.21 -21.65 -10.16
N VAL A 270 -16.07 -21.31 -8.88
CA VAL A 270 -14.77 -21.25 -8.18
C VAL A 270 -14.85 -21.90 -6.81
N GLN A 271 -13.73 -22.40 -6.31
CA GLN A 271 -13.65 -22.91 -4.94
C GLN A 271 -13.76 -21.78 -3.90
N LEU A 272 -13.26 -20.59 -4.24
CA LEU A 272 -13.06 -19.51 -3.29
C LEU A 272 -13.36 -18.13 -3.89
N VAL A 273 -13.99 -17.26 -3.11
CA VAL A 273 -14.20 -15.86 -3.49
C VAL A 273 -13.46 -14.95 -2.53
N MET A 274 -12.63 -14.05 -3.04
CA MET A 274 -11.93 -13.03 -2.25
C MET A 274 -12.49 -11.64 -2.52
N ILE A 275 -12.83 -10.91 -1.45
CA ILE A 275 -13.30 -9.53 -1.49
C ILE A 275 -12.11 -8.58 -1.25
N ALA A 276 -11.71 -7.84 -2.28
CA ALA A 276 -10.58 -6.90 -2.28
C ALA A 276 -10.98 -5.48 -2.75
N VAL A 277 -12.20 -5.05 -2.42
CA VAL A 277 -12.81 -3.80 -2.93
C VAL A 277 -12.45 -2.53 -2.14
N GLY A 278 -11.35 -2.56 -1.38
CA GLY A 278 -10.85 -1.42 -0.63
C GLY A 278 -11.11 -1.49 0.89
N ARG A 279 -10.88 -0.35 1.54
CA ARG A 279 -10.78 -0.24 3.01
C ARG A 279 -11.60 0.93 3.53
N LYS A 280 -12.04 0.84 4.79
CA LYS A 280 -12.78 1.90 5.50
C LYS A 280 -12.06 2.28 6.80
N PRO A 281 -12.10 3.56 7.22
CA PRO A 281 -11.38 4.03 8.40
C PRO A 281 -11.99 3.48 9.69
N ASN A 282 -11.16 3.32 10.72
CA ASN A 282 -11.56 2.85 12.04
C ASN A 282 -11.95 4.04 12.94
N VAL A 283 -13.15 4.54 12.74
CA VAL A 283 -13.70 5.74 13.42
C VAL A 283 -14.72 5.41 14.50
N GLU A 284 -15.26 4.19 14.49
CA GLU A 284 -16.34 3.80 15.39
C GLU A 284 -15.82 3.48 16.80
N GLY A 285 -16.49 4.03 17.82
CA GLY A 285 -16.23 3.70 19.22
C GLY A 285 -14.95 4.30 19.82
N ILE A 286 -14.24 5.17 19.07
CA ILE A 286 -13.01 5.82 19.55
C ILE A 286 -13.25 7.20 20.18
N GLY A 287 -14.50 7.67 20.25
CA GLY A 287 -14.90 8.87 20.98
C GLY A 287 -14.78 10.19 20.20
N LEU A 288 -14.74 10.15 18.87
CA LEU A 288 -14.68 11.35 18.02
C LEU A 288 -15.88 12.27 18.26
N GLU A 289 -17.06 11.67 18.37
CA GLU A 289 -18.34 12.31 18.65
C GLU A 289 -18.36 12.98 20.03
N THR A 290 -17.75 12.35 21.04
CA THR A 290 -17.66 12.89 22.40
C THR A 290 -16.88 14.21 22.44
N VAL A 291 -15.85 14.32 21.62
CA VAL A 291 -14.93 15.48 21.57
C VAL A 291 -15.33 16.49 20.50
N GLY A 292 -16.28 16.15 19.62
CA GLY A 292 -16.72 17.01 18.53
C GLY A 292 -15.71 17.11 17.39
N ILE A 293 -14.97 16.04 17.10
CA ILE A 293 -14.04 15.99 15.96
C ILE A 293 -14.82 15.99 14.65
N GLN A 294 -14.48 16.90 13.75
CA GLN A 294 -15.11 17.04 12.45
C GLN A 294 -14.68 15.94 11.49
N MET A 295 -15.64 15.48 10.69
CA MET A 295 -15.45 14.46 9.66
C MET A 295 -15.55 15.09 8.27
N ASN A 296 -14.73 14.62 7.33
CA ASN A 296 -14.89 14.85 5.90
C ASN A 296 -15.41 13.56 5.25
N LYS A 297 -16.72 13.51 4.98
CA LYS A 297 -17.45 12.29 4.59
C LYS A 297 -17.26 11.20 5.64
N ARG A 298 -16.47 10.17 5.35
CA ARG A 298 -16.17 9.06 6.26
C ARG A 298 -14.82 9.17 6.98
N TRP A 299 -14.01 10.16 6.62
CA TRP A 299 -12.64 10.34 7.12
C TRP A 299 -12.58 11.44 8.18
N VAL A 300 -11.60 11.40 9.07
CA VAL A 300 -11.36 12.53 9.99
C VAL A 300 -10.83 13.73 9.19
N ALA A 301 -11.43 14.90 9.39
CA ALA A 301 -10.96 16.12 8.74
C ALA A 301 -9.69 16.63 9.44
N VAL A 302 -8.67 16.95 8.64
CA VAL A 302 -7.42 17.56 9.11
C VAL A 302 -6.98 18.69 8.20
N ASP A 303 -6.22 19.62 8.74
CA ASP A 303 -5.47 20.61 7.97
C ASP A 303 -4.15 20.02 7.43
N GLU A 304 -3.34 20.86 6.77
CA GLU A 304 -2.04 20.48 6.21
C GLU A 304 -0.94 20.17 7.22
N TYR A 305 -1.17 20.51 8.50
CA TYR A 305 -0.31 20.22 9.65
C TYR A 305 -0.74 18.94 10.38
N MET A 306 -1.74 18.23 9.84
CA MET A 306 -2.39 17.05 10.41
C MET A 306 -3.24 17.34 11.67
N ARG A 307 -3.57 18.61 11.93
CA ARG A 307 -4.40 19.03 13.08
C ARG A 307 -5.88 18.80 12.74
N THR A 308 -6.64 18.34 13.72
CA THR A 308 -8.11 18.33 13.65
C THR A 308 -8.67 19.73 13.98
N ASN A 309 -9.99 19.88 14.05
CA ASN A 309 -10.62 21.10 14.56
C ASN A 309 -10.37 21.36 16.06
N VAL A 310 -9.81 20.38 16.78
CA VAL A 310 -9.34 20.55 18.16
C VAL A 310 -7.82 20.73 18.14
N PRO A 311 -7.27 21.91 18.49
CA PRO A 311 -5.89 22.29 18.15
C PRO A 311 -4.77 21.35 18.60
N HIS A 312 -4.95 20.63 19.71
CA HIS A 312 -3.95 19.70 20.26
C HIS A 312 -4.22 18.23 19.90
N ILE A 313 -5.24 17.95 19.08
CA ILE A 313 -5.56 16.62 18.56
C ILE A 313 -5.23 16.57 17.07
N TYR A 314 -4.42 15.58 16.70
CA TYR A 314 -3.98 15.30 15.35
C TYR A 314 -4.59 13.98 14.86
N ALA A 315 -4.70 13.80 13.56
CA ALA A 315 -5.09 12.51 12.96
C ALA A 315 -4.25 12.20 11.73
N ILE A 316 -3.87 10.93 11.56
CA ILE A 316 -2.90 10.50 10.54
C ILE A 316 -3.27 9.16 9.89
N GLY A 317 -2.59 8.85 8.80
CA GLY A 317 -2.69 7.58 8.07
C GLY A 317 -4.07 7.36 7.45
N ASP A 318 -4.45 6.10 7.31
CA ASP A 318 -5.72 5.74 6.70
C ASP A 318 -6.96 6.35 7.39
N LEU A 319 -6.83 6.85 8.63
CA LEU A 319 -7.93 7.51 9.34
C LEU A 319 -8.40 8.80 8.63
N VAL A 320 -7.48 9.50 7.95
CA VAL A 320 -7.76 10.76 7.23
C VAL A 320 -8.01 10.57 5.73
N GLY A 321 -7.75 9.38 5.19
CA GLY A 321 -8.08 9.03 3.79
C GLY A 321 -7.24 9.71 2.71
N ILE A 322 -6.22 10.49 3.06
CA ILE A 322 -5.30 11.14 2.12
C ILE A 322 -4.18 10.16 1.79
N ALA A 323 -4.16 9.63 0.56
CA ALA A 323 -3.18 8.68 0.05
C ALA A 323 -2.88 7.53 1.05
N PRO A 324 -3.84 6.59 1.29
CA PRO A 324 -3.78 5.57 2.34
C PRO A 324 -2.70 4.51 2.08
N LEU A 325 -1.45 4.89 2.32
CA LEU A 325 -0.23 4.11 2.11
C LEU A 325 0.62 4.17 3.38
N ALA A 326 1.33 3.08 3.67
CA ALA A 326 2.08 2.94 4.92
C ALA A 326 3.17 4.02 5.09
N HIS A 327 3.93 4.32 4.05
CA HIS A 327 4.96 5.37 4.07
C HIS A 327 4.38 6.77 4.17
N VAL A 328 3.20 7.02 3.60
CA VAL A 328 2.45 8.28 3.80
C VAL A 328 2.03 8.41 5.25
N ALA A 329 1.43 7.37 5.84
CA ALA A 329 1.05 7.35 7.25
C ALA A 329 2.25 7.61 8.16
N SER A 330 3.40 6.99 7.88
CA SER A 330 4.65 7.23 8.63
C SER A 330 5.11 8.68 8.51
N MET A 331 5.08 9.29 7.31
CA MET A 331 5.46 10.70 7.13
C MET A 331 4.49 11.64 7.85
N GLN A 332 3.18 11.40 7.75
CA GLN A 332 2.15 12.13 8.50
C GLN A 332 2.39 12.02 10.01
N GLY A 333 2.78 10.83 10.50
CA GLY A 333 3.13 10.61 11.89
C GLY A 333 4.33 11.42 12.35
N ILE A 334 5.38 11.55 11.52
CA ILE A 334 6.53 12.41 11.81
C ILE A 334 6.07 13.87 11.88
N VAL A 335 5.29 14.34 10.89
CA VAL A 335 4.79 15.72 10.84
C VAL A 335 3.93 16.04 12.07
N ALA A 336 2.95 15.19 12.39
CA ALA A 336 2.09 15.38 13.56
C ALA A 336 2.91 15.39 14.87
N ALA A 337 3.87 14.46 15.02
CA ALA A 337 4.73 14.43 16.20
C ALA A 337 5.59 15.70 16.32
N GLU A 338 6.19 16.20 15.24
CA GLU A 338 6.97 17.45 15.27
C GLU A 338 6.10 18.65 15.61
N ASN A 339 4.87 18.71 15.07
CA ASN A 339 3.93 19.80 15.33
C ASN A 339 3.39 19.77 16.77
N CYS A 340 3.29 18.59 17.42
CA CYS A 340 3.03 18.50 18.87
C CYS A 340 4.11 19.21 19.71
N PHE A 341 5.35 19.31 19.23
CA PHE A 341 6.45 20.01 19.89
C PHE A 341 6.70 21.42 19.33
N GLY A 342 5.70 22.02 18.66
CA GLY A 342 5.72 23.42 18.23
C GLY A 342 6.39 23.67 16.88
N ALA A 343 6.69 22.63 16.09
CA ALA A 343 7.00 22.83 14.68
C ALA A 343 5.76 23.30 13.89
N GLU A 344 5.99 23.90 12.72
CA GLU A 344 4.95 24.26 11.75
C GLU A 344 5.25 23.56 10.43
N ARG A 345 5.34 22.23 10.46
CA ARG A 345 5.65 21.42 9.30
C ARG A 345 4.37 21.02 8.56
N ARG A 346 4.36 21.28 7.25
CA ARG A 346 3.27 20.92 6.34
C ARG A 346 3.56 19.60 5.63
N MET A 347 2.52 18.82 5.36
CA MET A 347 2.62 17.66 4.47
C MET A 347 2.75 18.10 3.01
N ASP A 348 3.64 17.44 2.26
CA ASP A 348 3.78 17.60 0.81
C ASP A 348 3.48 16.26 0.14
N TYR A 349 2.40 16.22 -0.64
CA TYR A 349 1.88 15.02 -1.28
C TYR A 349 2.23 14.91 -2.77
N ARG A 350 2.99 15.86 -3.33
CA ARG A 350 3.27 15.90 -4.77
C ARG A 350 4.08 14.69 -5.26
N ALA A 351 5.00 14.21 -4.44
CA ALA A 351 5.91 13.11 -4.77
C ALA A 351 5.65 11.85 -3.92
N VAL A 352 4.38 11.44 -3.79
CA VAL A 352 4.03 10.19 -3.09
C VAL A 352 4.20 9.00 -4.04
N PRO A 353 5.13 8.05 -3.78
CA PRO A 353 5.24 6.85 -4.58
C PRO A 353 4.07 5.89 -4.29
N ASN A 354 3.60 5.20 -5.30
CA ASN A 354 2.56 4.17 -5.23
C ASN A 354 3.03 2.91 -5.96
N VAL A 355 3.00 1.76 -5.29
CA VAL A 355 3.64 0.52 -5.75
C VAL A 355 2.70 -0.67 -5.60
N VAL A 356 2.69 -1.53 -6.62
CA VAL A 356 2.07 -2.85 -6.67
C VAL A 356 3.16 -3.86 -6.94
N TYR A 357 3.33 -4.82 -6.03
CA TYR A 357 4.50 -5.70 -5.98
C TYR A 357 4.29 -7.01 -6.76
N THR A 358 3.55 -6.98 -7.86
CA THR A 358 3.47 -8.13 -8.78
C THR A 358 4.79 -8.35 -9.49
N VAL A 359 4.87 -9.39 -10.32
CA VAL A 359 5.99 -9.56 -11.26
C VAL A 359 5.43 -9.51 -12.68
N PRO A 360 5.74 -8.49 -13.50
CA PRO A 360 6.55 -7.31 -13.17
C PRO A 360 5.89 -6.41 -12.10
N GLU A 361 6.70 -5.63 -11.40
CA GLU A 361 6.22 -4.63 -10.44
C GLU A 361 5.60 -3.45 -11.20
N VAL A 362 4.67 -2.75 -10.56
CA VAL A 362 4.07 -1.52 -11.09
C VAL A 362 4.26 -0.41 -10.07
N ALA A 363 4.84 0.70 -10.49
CA ALA A 363 5.18 1.82 -9.62
C ALA A 363 4.82 3.15 -10.29
N SER A 364 4.34 4.13 -9.54
CA SER A 364 4.03 5.46 -10.05
C SER A 364 4.28 6.56 -9.02
N VAL A 365 4.61 7.75 -9.49
CA VAL A 365 4.70 8.98 -8.69
C VAL A 365 4.26 10.18 -9.53
N GLY A 366 3.61 11.15 -8.89
CA GLY A 366 3.14 12.36 -9.55
C GLY A 366 1.86 12.16 -10.38
N LEU A 367 1.67 12.99 -11.40
CA LEU A 367 0.47 13.03 -12.22
C LEU A 367 0.49 11.96 -13.32
N THR A 368 -0.65 11.30 -13.54
CA THR A 368 -0.88 10.56 -14.79
C THR A 368 -0.94 11.52 -15.98
N GLU A 369 -0.81 11.01 -17.21
CA GLU A 369 -1.01 11.84 -18.39
C GLU A 369 -2.39 12.52 -18.38
N GLN A 370 -3.44 11.76 -18.05
CA GLN A 370 -4.80 12.26 -17.97
C GLN A 370 -4.90 13.40 -16.94
N GLN A 371 -4.39 13.20 -15.72
CA GLN A 371 -4.44 14.20 -14.66
C GLN A 371 -3.66 15.47 -15.03
N ALA A 372 -2.50 15.35 -15.67
CA ALA A 372 -1.73 16.50 -16.11
C ALA A 372 -2.51 17.32 -17.16
N ARG A 373 -3.13 16.66 -18.13
CA ARG A 373 -3.98 17.33 -19.13
C ARG A 373 -5.23 17.97 -18.51
N GLU A 374 -5.90 17.28 -17.58
CA GLU A 374 -7.06 17.81 -16.84
C GLU A 374 -6.71 19.04 -15.99
N GLN A 375 -5.47 19.12 -15.49
CA GLN A 375 -4.93 20.28 -14.78
C GLN A 375 -4.46 21.41 -15.72
N GLY A 376 -4.58 21.23 -17.04
CA GLY A 376 -4.27 22.26 -18.05
C GLY A 376 -2.81 22.29 -18.50
N TYR A 377 -1.99 21.30 -18.15
CA TYR A 377 -0.63 21.20 -18.66
C TYR A 377 -0.64 20.79 -20.14
N GLU A 378 0.17 21.47 -20.95
CA GLU A 378 0.67 20.88 -22.18
C GLU A 378 1.79 19.91 -21.81
N VAL A 379 1.74 18.67 -22.29
CA VAL A 379 2.66 17.62 -21.83
C VAL A 379 3.56 17.10 -22.94
N ARG A 380 4.83 16.85 -22.60
CA ARG A 380 5.74 15.98 -23.34
C ARG A 380 5.74 14.61 -22.68
N LEU A 381 5.70 13.57 -23.51
CA LEU A 381 5.64 12.18 -23.06
C LEU A 381 6.89 11.47 -23.52
N GLY A 382 7.53 10.77 -22.59
CA GLY A 382 8.64 9.88 -22.86
C GLY A 382 8.25 8.46 -22.54
N LYS A 383 8.55 7.51 -23.42
CA LYS A 383 8.21 6.11 -23.26
C LYS A 383 9.36 5.22 -23.69
N PHE A 384 9.75 4.32 -22.81
CA PHE A 384 10.81 3.37 -23.10
C PHE A 384 10.44 1.95 -22.64
N PRO A 385 10.52 0.93 -23.52
CA PRO A 385 10.28 -0.44 -23.13
C PRO A 385 11.56 -1.09 -22.57
N PRO A 386 11.64 -1.47 -21.28
CA PRO A 386 12.87 -1.97 -20.66
C PRO A 386 13.48 -3.20 -21.35
N ARG A 387 12.67 -4.03 -22.00
CA ARG A 387 13.08 -5.27 -22.70
C ARG A 387 14.19 -5.11 -23.74
N ILE A 388 14.45 -3.88 -24.22
CA ILE A 388 15.50 -3.62 -25.21
C ILE A 388 16.85 -3.25 -24.57
N LEU A 389 16.92 -3.11 -23.24
CA LEU A 389 18.18 -2.89 -22.54
C LEU A 389 18.99 -4.18 -22.45
N GLY A 390 20.31 -4.07 -22.59
CA GLY A 390 21.23 -5.19 -22.38
C GLY A 390 21.08 -5.83 -20.98
N ARG A 391 20.88 -5.02 -19.93
CA ARG A 391 20.64 -5.52 -18.57
C ARG A 391 19.35 -6.35 -18.47
N ALA A 392 18.27 -5.87 -19.09
CA ALA A 392 16.98 -6.53 -19.11
C ALA A 392 17.04 -7.86 -19.88
N MET A 393 17.69 -7.87 -21.04
CA MET A 393 17.93 -9.10 -21.81
C MET A 393 18.75 -10.12 -21.00
N ALA A 394 19.80 -9.67 -20.31
CA ALA A 394 20.62 -10.55 -19.47
C ALA A 394 19.85 -11.13 -18.27
N ALA A 395 18.84 -10.41 -17.76
CA ALA A 395 17.96 -10.89 -16.69
C ALA A 395 16.77 -11.72 -17.22
N GLY A 396 16.53 -11.76 -18.53
CA GLY A 396 15.38 -12.42 -19.12
C GLY A 396 14.06 -11.63 -19.01
N VAL A 397 14.13 -10.31 -18.78
CA VAL A 397 12.95 -9.43 -18.73
C VAL A 397 12.35 -9.27 -20.11
N ARG A 398 11.06 -9.62 -20.25
CA ARG A 398 10.34 -9.64 -21.54
C ARG A 398 9.31 -8.54 -21.71
N GLU A 399 8.86 -7.98 -20.60
CA GLU A 399 7.67 -7.14 -20.50
C GLU A 399 8.00 -5.85 -19.76
N GLY A 400 7.16 -4.84 -19.96
CA GLY A 400 7.25 -3.60 -19.22
C GLY A 400 7.31 -2.35 -20.08
N LEU A 401 7.07 -1.24 -19.40
CA LEU A 401 7.03 0.10 -19.94
C LEU A 401 7.42 1.09 -18.84
N VAL A 402 8.33 2.00 -19.16
CA VAL A 402 8.55 3.23 -18.41
C VAL A 402 7.90 4.38 -19.18
N LYS A 403 7.13 5.20 -18.48
CA LYS A 403 6.47 6.39 -19.01
C LYS A 403 6.78 7.60 -18.14
N VAL A 404 7.22 8.68 -18.78
CA VAL A 404 7.47 10.00 -18.18
C VAL A 404 6.42 10.98 -18.71
N VAL A 405 5.88 11.79 -17.81
CA VAL A 405 4.99 12.92 -18.10
C VAL A 405 5.71 14.18 -17.64
N ALA A 406 6.03 15.07 -18.58
CA ALA A 406 6.71 16.33 -18.31
C ALA A 406 5.90 17.50 -18.86
N ASP A 407 6.00 18.67 -18.22
CA ASP A 407 5.47 19.93 -18.76
C ASP A 407 6.21 20.31 -20.05
N ALA A 408 5.48 20.65 -21.10
CA ALA A 408 6.05 21.02 -22.39
C ALA A 408 6.69 22.41 -22.39
N HIS A 409 6.29 23.29 -21.46
CA HIS A 409 6.77 24.68 -21.43
C HIS A 409 8.09 24.83 -20.66
N TYR A 410 8.14 24.38 -19.40
CA TYR A 410 9.34 24.48 -18.56
C TYR A 410 10.13 23.17 -18.44
N GLY A 411 9.64 22.05 -18.98
CA GLY A 411 10.31 20.76 -18.89
C GLY A 411 10.22 20.10 -17.50
N GLN A 412 9.44 20.66 -16.57
CA GLN A 412 9.26 20.09 -15.22
C GLN A 412 8.73 18.66 -15.30
N ILE A 413 9.28 17.75 -14.50
CA ILE A 413 8.74 16.39 -14.38
C ILE A 413 7.45 16.43 -13.55
N LEU A 414 6.34 16.03 -14.17
CA LEU A 414 5.02 16.03 -13.55
C LEU A 414 4.66 14.65 -13.00
N GLY A 415 5.14 13.57 -13.65
CA GLY A 415 4.89 12.21 -13.20
C GLY A 415 5.74 11.18 -13.91
N VAL A 416 5.98 10.05 -13.24
CA VAL A 416 6.72 8.91 -13.77
C VAL A 416 6.00 7.63 -13.36
N HIS A 417 5.81 6.74 -14.34
CA HIS A 417 5.01 5.53 -14.21
C HIS A 417 5.78 4.37 -14.83
N ILE A 418 5.94 3.28 -14.08
CA ILE A 418 6.85 2.19 -14.38
C ILE A 418 6.08 0.88 -14.22
N CYS A 419 6.13 0.02 -15.22
CA CYS A 419 5.83 -1.40 -15.09
C CYS A 419 7.08 -2.17 -15.54
N CYS A 420 7.84 -2.76 -14.61
CA CYS A 420 9.03 -3.55 -14.91
C CYS A 420 9.53 -4.31 -13.67
N GLU A 421 10.56 -5.14 -13.84
CA GLU A 421 11.32 -5.68 -12.72
C GLU A 421 11.98 -4.54 -11.93
N HIS A 422 11.95 -4.61 -10.59
CA HIS A 422 12.48 -3.59 -9.68
C HIS A 422 11.84 -2.19 -9.80
N ALA A 423 10.63 -2.06 -10.36
CA ALA A 423 9.95 -0.77 -10.48
C ALA A 423 9.86 -0.01 -9.15
N SER A 424 9.69 -0.72 -8.03
CA SER A 424 9.60 -0.16 -6.68
C SER A 424 10.88 0.57 -6.24
N ASP A 425 12.04 0.06 -6.62
CA ASP A 425 13.34 0.67 -6.32
C ASP A 425 13.70 1.77 -7.33
N LEU A 426 13.44 1.53 -8.61
CA LEU A 426 13.73 2.49 -9.70
C LEU A 426 12.95 3.80 -9.54
N LEU A 427 11.70 3.72 -9.07
CA LEU A 427 10.82 4.88 -8.90
C LEU A 427 11.41 5.95 -7.96
N GLN A 428 12.31 5.57 -7.03
CA GLN A 428 12.83 6.49 -6.02
C GLN A 428 13.62 7.67 -6.62
N GLU A 429 14.23 7.50 -7.80
CA GLU A 429 14.86 8.60 -8.55
C GLU A 429 13.81 9.64 -8.95
N ALA A 430 12.70 9.21 -9.53
CA ALA A 430 11.60 10.09 -9.93
C ALA A 430 10.91 10.76 -8.73
N VAL A 431 10.80 10.06 -7.60
CA VAL A 431 10.30 10.64 -6.35
C VAL A 431 11.15 11.85 -5.94
N LEU A 432 12.48 11.71 -5.99
CA LEU A 432 13.39 12.80 -5.67
C LEU A 432 13.30 13.93 -6.70
N ALA A 433 13.26 13.59 -8.00
CA ALA A 433 13.14 14.56 -9.09
C ALA A 433 11.91 15.45 -8.93
N ILE A 434 10.73 14.86 -8.73
CA ILE A 434 9.48 15.63 -8.54
C ILE A 434 9.53 16.44 -7.24
N LYS A 435 10.12 15.88 -6.17
CA LYS A 435 10.27 16.58 -4.89
C LYS A 435 11.15 17.83 -4.98
N LEU A 436 12.16 17.80 -5.85
CA LEU A 436 13.09 18.90 -6.11
C LEU A 436 12.63 19.78 -7.29
N GLU A 437 11.47 19.50 -7.89
CA GLU A 437 10.95 20.21 -9.07
C GLU A 437 11.92 20.16 -10.26
N ALA A 438 12.64 19.03 -10.39
CA ALA A 438 13.60 18.82 -11.45
C ALA A 438 12.97 18.85 -12.85
N THR A 439 13.79 19.17 -13.83
CA THR A 439 13.43 19.29 -15.24
C THR A 439 13.99 18.15 -16.08
N LEU A 440 13.46 17.98 -17.29
CA LEU A 440 13.99 17.06 -18.29
C LEU A 440 15.48 17.29 -18.56
N ASP A 441 15.93 18.55 -18.62
CA ASP A 441 17.32 18.89 -18.91
C ASP A 441 18.28 18.32 -17.86
N GLU A 442 17.92 18.44 -16.57
CA GLU A 442 18.73 17.90 -15.46
C GLU A 442 18.78 16.37 -15.47
N LEU A 443 17.66 15.70 -15.80
CA LEU A 443 17.61 14.24 -15.84
C LEU A 443 18.27 13.65 -17.08
N VAL A 444 18.21 14.36 -18.21
CA VAL A 444 18.94 14.04 -19.44
C VAL A 444 20.46 14.17 -19.25
N ASP A 445 20.91 15.16 -18.48
CA ASP A 445 22.35 15.37 -18.19
C ASP A 445 22.86 14.46 -17.05
N THR A 446 21.98 13.68 -16.43
CA THR A 446 22.35 12.78 -15.32
C THR A 446 22.99 11.49 -15.84
N ILE A 447 24.20 11.19 -15.37
CA ILE A 447 24.92 9.96 -15.69
C ILE A 447 24.26 8.77 -14.97
N HIS A 448 23.67 7.86 -15.73
CA HIS A 448 23.13 6.60 -15.22
C HIS A 448 24.17 5.46 -15.36
N PRO A 449 24.25 4.53 -14.38
CA PRO A 449 25.17 3.41 -14.46
C PRO A 449 24.77 2.41 -15.58
N HIS A 450 25.76 1.89 -16.30
CA HIS A 450 25.57 0.90 -17.38
C HIS A 450 26.31 -0.42 -17.07
N PRO A 451 25.72 -1.60 -17.33
CA PRO A 451 24.33 -1.82 -17.74
C PRO A 451 23.38 -1.96 -16.51
N THR A 452 22.29 -1.22 -16.47
CA THR A 452 21.26 -1.29 -15.39
C THR A 452 19.84 -1.14 -15.91
N LEU A 453 18.83 -1.46 -15.09
CA LEU A 453 17.42 -1.21 -15.45
C LEU A 453 17.04 0.27 -15.33
N VAL A 454 17.78 1.07 -14.53
CA VAL A 454 17.48 2.51 -14.39
C VAL A 454 17.74 3.27 -15.70
N GLU A 455 18.53 2.72 -16.62
CA GLU A 455 18.66 3.25 -17.99
C GLU A 455 17.32 3.31 -18.74
N SER A 456 16.29 2.57 -18.32
CA SER A 456 14.95 2.70 -18.89
C SER A 456 14.26 4.01 -18.50
N LEU A 457 14.57 4.56 -17.31
CA LEU A 457 14.17 5.91 -16.90
C LEU A 457 14.95 6.96 -17.68
N MET A 458 16.28 6.82 -17.73
CA MET A 458 17.16 7.66 -18.54
C MET A 458 16.63 7.82 -19.97
N GLU A 459 16.40 6.71 -20.68
CA GLU A 459 15.92 6.75 -22.05
C GLU A 459 14.49 7.29 -22.18
N ALA A 460 13.63 7.08 -21.17
CA ALA A 460 12.32 7.72 -21.15
C ALA A 460 12.43 9.25 -20.98
N PHE A 461 13.39 9.76 -20.19
CA PHE A 461 13.66 11.20 -20.11
C PHE A 461 14.17 11.74 -21.46
N HIS A 462 15.14 11.06 -22.10
CA HIS A 462 15.61 11.44 -23.43
C HIS A 462 14.49 11.38 -24.49
N ASP A 463 13.58 10.43 -24.39
CA ASP A 463 12.42 10.33 -25.29
C ASP A 463 11.45 11.50 -25.11
N ALA A 464 11.14 11.87 -23.86
CA ALA A 464 10.32 13.04 -23.57
C ALA A 464 10.96 14.35 -24.10
N ALA A 465 12.29 14.40 -24.13
CA ALA A 465 13.06 15.51 -24.68
C ALA A 465 13.29 15.40 -26.22
N GLY A 466 12.92 14.28 -26.86
CA GLY A 466 12.96 14.10 -28.31
C GLY A 466 14.29 13.60 -28.88
N HIS A 467 15.15 13.01 -28.06
CA HIS A 467 16.49 12.53 -28.46
C HIS A 467 16.91 11.23 -27.74
N CYS A 468 15.94 10.31 -27.59
CA CYS A 468 16.20 8.93 -27.14
C CYS A 468 17.24 8.26 -28.04
N ILE A 469 18.20 7.54 -27.44
CA ILE A 469 19.34 6.97 -28.15
C ILE A 469 19.05 5.53 -28.55
N HIS A 470 18.42 4.76 -27.65
CA HIS A 470 18.28 3.31 -27.78
C HIS A 470 16.87 2.87 -28.22
N LYS A 471 16.04 3.79 -28.73
CA LYS A 471 14.71 3.50 -29.31
C LYS A 471 14.64 4.04 -30.74
N ALA A 472 14.15 3.22 -31.66
CA ALA A 472 13.94 3.58 -33.07
C ALA A 472 12.60 4.27 -33.31
#